data_AF-A0A6V7WH60-F1
#
_entry.id   AF-A0A6V7WH60-F1
#
_cell.length_a   1.000
_cell.length_b   1.000
_cell.length_c   1.000
_cell.angle_alpha   90.00
_cell.angle_beta   90.00
_cell.angle_gamma   90.00
#
_symmetry.space_group_name_H-M   'P 1'
#
loop_
_entity.id
_entity.type
_entity.pdbx_description
1 polymer ?
#
loop_
_entity_poly.entity_id
_entity_poly.type
_entity_poly.pdbx_seq_one_letter_code
_entity_poly.pdbx_strand_id
1 'polypeptide(L)'
;MGETNEDRVKMLTILANMEPAPESVPINKLIKIPGTPLANAVELDSFDFVRTIATARLLMPKAYIRLSAGREQMEDELQALCFLAGANSLFYGEKLLTAANPTPEHDLNLLKRLGMSGETIEENKEEEC
;
A
#
# COMPACT_ATOMS: atom_id res chain seq x y z
N MET A 1 9.03 -13.66 5.31
CA MET A 1 8.98 -14.37 4.01
C MET A 1 10.33 -14.86 3.52
N GLY A 2 11.45 -14.28 3.97
CA GLY A 2 12.79 -14.73 3.53
C GLY A 2 13.21 -14.20 2.16
N GLU A 3 12.38 -13.34 1.56
CA GLU A 3 12.71 -12.62 0.33
C GLU A 3 13.88 -11.64 0.55
N THR A 4 14.75 -11.58 -0.44
CA THR A 4 15.88 -10.65 -0.51
C THR A 4 15.47 -9.35 -1.21
N ASN A 5 16.34 -8.33 -1.18
CA ASN A 5 16.12 -7.12 -1.95
C ASN A 5 16.09 -7.42 -3.46
N GLU A 6 16.91 -8.35 -3.93
CA GLU A 6 16.91 -8.84 -5.31
C GLU A 6 15.56 -9.45 -5.71
N ASP A 7 14.89 -10.18 -4.81
CA ASP A 7 13.58 -10.76 -5.10
C ASP A 7 12.50 -9.69 -5.28
N ARG A 8 12.52 -8.64 -4.44
CA ARG A 8 11.59 -7.50 -4.58
C ARG A 8 11.85 -6.72 -5.87
N VAL A 9 13.13 -6.47 -6.21
CA VAL A 9 13.49 -5.80 -7.46
C VAL A 9 13.03 -6.60 -8.68
N LYS A 10 13.21 -7.93 -8.67
CA LYS A 10 12.72 -8.80 -9.76
C LYS A 10 11.20 -8.72 -9.87
N MET A 11 10.47 -8.81 -8.77
CA MET A 11 9.02 -8.68 -8.76
C MET A 11 8.57 -7.35 -9.37
N LEU A 12 9.13 -6.22 -8.91
CA LEU A 12 8.77 -4.90 -9.44
C LEU A 12 9.13 -4.74 -10.91
N THR A 13 10.27 -5.31 -11.34
CA THR A 13 10.71 -5.29 -12.74
C THR A 13 9.74 -6.08 -13.62
N ILE A 14 9.27 -7.24 -13.17
CA ILE A 14 8.26 -8.02 -13.90
C ILE A 14 6.99 -7.19 -14.07
N LEU A 15 6.47 -6.60 -13.00
CA LEU A 15 5.25 -5.79 -13.04
C LEU A 15 5.39 -4.57 -13.97
N ALA A 16 6.53 -3.88 -13.92
CA ALA A 16 6.78 -2.68 -14.72
C ALA A 16 6.91 -2.97 -16.23
N ASN A 17 7.23 -4.21 -16.63
CA ASN A 17 7.38 -4.63 -18.02
C ASN A 17 6.17 -5.41 -18.56
N MET A 18 5.04 -5.47 -17.83
CA MET A 18 3.81 -6.09 -18.34
C MET A 18 3.17 -5.22 -19.44
N GLU A 19 2.52 -5.86 -20.41
CA GLU A 19 1.71 -5.21 -21.43
C GLU A 19 0.26 -5.72 -21.37
N PRO A 20 -0.72 -4.88 -20.98
CA PRO A 20 -0.56 -3.52 -20.46
C PRO A 20 0.07 -3.49 -19.06
N ALA A 21 0.68 -2.36 -18.70
CA ALA A 21 1.16 -2.12 -17.34
C ALA A 21 -0.04 -2.12 -16.37
N PRO A 22 0.15 -2.59 -15.12
CA PRO A 22 -0.93 -2.62 -14.14
C PRO A 22 -1.37 -1.21 -13.73
N GLU A 23 -2.68 -1.00 -13.66
CA GLU A 23 -3.26 0.28 -13.20
C GLU A 23 -3.08 0.50 -11.69
N SER A 24 -3.05 -0.59 -10.92
CA SER A 24 -2.88 -0.56 -9.47
C SER A 24 -1.95 -1.68 -9.01
N VAL A 25 -0.93 -1.33 -8.24
CA VAL A 25 0.07 -2.26 -7.69
C VAL A 25 0.00 -2.23 -6.16
N PRO A 26 -0.60 -3.26 -5.54
CA PRO A 26 -0.64 -3.35 -4.09
C PRO A 26 0.71 -3.79 -3.54
N ILE A 27 1.20 -3.08 -2.53
CA ILE A 27 2.36 -3.48 -1.75
C ILE A 27 1.89 -3.74 -0.31
N ASN A 28 1.98 -5.00 0.08
CA ASN A 28 1.56 -5.50 1.39
C ASN A 28 2.76 -5.64 2.31
N LYS A 29 2.61 -5.25 3.58
CA LYS A 29 3.50 -5.69 4.64
C LYS A 29 2.96 -7.00 5.22
N LEU A 30 3.84 -7.98 5.41
CA LEU A 30 3.46 -9.30 5.91
C LEU A 30 2.79 -9.20 7.29
N ILE A 31 1.52 -9.63 7.37
CA ILE A 31 0.83 -9.81 8.64
C ILE A 31 1.14 -11.21 9.16
N LYS A 32 1.81 -11.30 10.31
CA LYS A 32 2.16 -12.58 10.95
C LYS A 32 0.93 -13.15 11.65
N ILE A 33 0.42 -14.27 11.14
CA ILE A 33 -0.75 -14.96 11.71
C ILE A 33 -0.29 -16.21 12.44
N PRO A 34 -0.61 -16.38 13.74
CA PRO A 34 -0.30 -17.60 14.49
C PRO A 34 -0.79 -18.87 13.78
N GLY A 35 0.03 -19.91 13.77
CA GLY A 35 -0.28 -21.18 13.09
C GLY A 35 0.04 -21.20 11.59
N THR A 36 0.41 -20.08 10.97
CA THR A 36 0.93 -20.06 9.60
C THR A 36 2.44 -20.32 9.56
N PRO A 37 3.00 -20.85 8.45
CA PRO A 37 4.45 -21.06 8.31
C PRO A 37 5.28 -19.77 8.48
N LEU A 38 4.66 -18.61 8.29
CA LEU A 38 5.31 -17.31 8.36
C LEU A 38 5.07 -16.57 9.68
N ALA A 39 4.43 -17.21 10.67
CA ALA A 39 4.13 -16.59 11.97
C ALA A 39 5.38 -16.01 12.66
N ASN A 40 6.53 -16.67 12.51
CA ASN A 40 7.81 -16.27 13.13
C ASN A 40 8.80 -15.68 12.12
N ALA A 41 8.32 -15.18 10.97
CA ALA A 41 9.20 -14.55 9.99
C ALA A 41 9.91 -13.33 10.59
N VAL A 42 11.15 -13.07 10.16
CA VAL A 42 11.86 -11.84 10.50
C VAL A 42 11.06 -10.63 9.99
N GLU A 43 10.97 -9.60 10.84
CA GLU A 43 10.32 -8.35 10.48
C GLU A 43 11.11 -7.63 9.39
N LEU A 44 10.42 -7.07 8.41
CA LEU A 44 11.06 -6.24 7.40
C LEU A 44 11.42 -4.88 8.00
N ASP A 45 12.64 -4.40 7.76
CA ASP A 45 13.03 -3.05 8.13
C ASP A 45 12.11 -2.01 7.48
N SER A 46 11.74 -0.99 8.25
CA SER A 46 10.78 0.03 7.81
C SER A 46 11.31 0.84 6.62
N PHE A 47 12.61 1.10 6.56
CA PHE A 47 13.22 1.81 5.43
C PHE A 47 13.30 0.93 4.18
N ASP A 48 13.50 -0.38 4.31
CA ASP A 48 13.42 -1.30 3.18
C ASP A 48 12.01 -1.36 2.59
N PHE A 49 10.98 -1.33 3.44
CA PHE A 49 9.59 -1.25 2.99
C PHE A 49 9.32 0.06 2.25
N VAL A 50 9.69 1.21 2.82
CA VAL A 50 9.55 2.53 2.17
C VAL A 50 10.33 2.60 0.86
N ARG A 51 11.54 2.04 0.81
CA ARG A 51 12.35 1.95 -0.42
C ARG A 51 11.66 1.12 -1.49
N THR A 52 10.95 0.06 -1.11
CA THR A 52 10.18 -0.76 -2.05
C THR A 52 9.04 0.06 -2.66
N ILE A 53 8.32 0.85 -1.86
CA ILE A 53 7.28 1.78 -2.34
C ILE A 53 7.88 2.83 -3.30
N ALA A 54 8.98 3.48 -2.92
CA ALA A 54 9.64 4.49 -3.75
C ALA A 54 10.09 3.91 -5.10
N THR A 55 10.69 2.72 -5.06
CA THR A 55 11.12 2.01 -6.27
C THR A 55 9.93 1.69 -7.18
N ALA A 56 8.83 1.21 -6.62
CA ALA A 56 7.61 0.92 -7.38
C ALA A 56 7.03 2.18 -8.05
N ARG A 57 6.97 3.31 -7.34
CA ARG A 57 6.54 4.60 -7.90
C ARG A 57 7.43 5.03 -9.08
N LEU A 58 8.75 4.91 -8.96
CA LEU A 58 9.68 5.29 -10.02
C LEU A 58 9.53 4.41 -11.27
N LEU A 59 9.38 3.10 -11.09
CA LEU A 59 9.24 2.16 -12.20
C LEU A 59 7.87 2.24 -12.88
N MET A 60 6.82 2.57 -12.13
CA MET A 60 5.44 2.58 -12.61
C MET A 60 4.75 3.92 -12.29
N PRO A 61 5.19 5.02 -12.93
CA PRO A 61 4.80 6.38 -12.53
C PRO A 61 3.30 6.66 -12.65
N LYS A 62 2.60 5.96 -13.56
CA LYS A 62 1.15 6.12 -13.80
C LYS A 62 0.28 5.19 -12.95
N ALA A 63 0.86 4.16 -12.33
CA ALA A 63 0.09 3.21 -11.54
C ALA A 63 -0.28 3.80 -10.17
N TYR A 64 -1.43 3.37 -9.63
CA TYR A 64 -1.73 3.53 -8.22
C TYR A 64 -0.84 2.58 -7.42
N ILE A 65 0.02 3.11 -6.56
CA ILE A 65 0.80 2.31 -5.64
C ILE A 65 0.00 2.22 -4.34
N ARG A 66 -0.59 1.05 -4.08
CA ARG A 66 -1.54 0.87 -2.98
C ARG A 66 -0.86 0.33 -1.73
N LEU A 67 -0.75 1.17 -0.71
CA LEU A 67 -0.36 0.75 0.63
C LEU A 67 -1.51 -0.06 1.23
N SER A 68 -1.33 -1.38 1.27
CA SER A 68 -2.44 -2.33 1.42
C SER A 68 -2.44 -2.99 2.81
N ALA A 69 -2.20 -4.30 2.90
CA ALA A 69 -2.22 -5.02 4.17
C ALA A 69 -1.04 -4.65 5.07
N GLY A 70 -1.29 -4.70 6.39
CA GLY A 70 -0.30 -4.45 7.43
C GLY A 70 -0.24 -3.02 7.96
N ARG A 71 -1.07 -2.11 7.42
CA ARG A 71 -1.16 -0.71 7.89
C ARG A 71 -1.53 -0.58 9.36
N GLU A 72 -2.39 -1.46 9.87
CA GLU A 72 -2.77 -1.49 11.29
C GLU A 72 -1.56 -1.65 12.23
N GLN A 73 -0.48 -2.26 11.75
CA GLN A 73 0.75 -2.48 12.52
C GLN A 73 1.82 -1.43 12.25
N MET A 74 1.50 -0.39 11.46
CA MET A 74 2.41 0.70 11.12
C MET A 74 2.05 1.93 11.94
N GLU A 75 3.05 2.51 12.59
CA GLU A 75 2.96 3.86 13.14
C GLU A 75 2.67 4.89 12.04
N ASP A 76 2.06 6.00 12.42
CA ASP A 76 1.68 7.08 11.52
C ASP A 76 2.86 7.62 10.69
N GLU A 77 4.04 7.71 11.29
CA GLU A 77 5.25 8.19 10.64
C GLU A 77 5.68 7.27 9.49
N LEU A 78 5.52 5.95 9.67
CA LEU A 78 5.84 4.99 8.61
C LEU A 78 4.84 5.10 7.46
N GLN A 79 3.55 5.24 7.76
CA GLN A 79 2.53 5.44 6.73
C GLN A 79 2.76 6.77 5.99
N ALA A 80 3.08 7.84 6.71
CA ALA A 80 3.44 9.14 6.14
C ALA A 80 4.65 9.04 5.20
N LEU A 81 5.70 8.32 5.60
CA LEU A 81 6.86 8.06 4.75
C LEU A 81 6.49 7.24 3.50
N CYS A 82 5.58 6.28 3.60
CA CYS A 82 5.09 5.53 2.45
C CYS A 82 4.32 6.42 1.46
N PHE A 83 3.46 7.31 1.95
CA PHE A 83 2.77 8.30 1.10
C PHE A 83 3.77 9.25 0.43
N LEU A 84 4.74 9.77 1.18
CA LEU A 84 5.80 10.62 0.64
C LEU A 84 6.67 9.89 -0.41
N ALA A 85 6.93 8.60 -0.20
CA ALA A 85 7.67 7.76 -1.15
C ALA A 85 6.91 7.49 -2.45
N GLY A 86 5.58 7.70 -2.47
CA GLY A 86 4.78 7.61 -3.67
C GLY A 86 3.60 6.64 -3.59
N ALA A 87 3.27 6.07 -2.44
CA ALA A 87 1.98 5.44 -2.25
C ALA A 87 0.87 6.48 -2.38
N ASN A 88 -0.21 6.16 -3.11
CA ASN A 88 -1.32 7.08 -3.36
C ASN A 88 -2.68 6.37 -3.37
N SER A 89 -2.75 5.16 -2.80
CA SER A 89 -3.96 4.38 -2.67
C SER A 89 -3.87 3.55 -1.38
N LEU A 90 -5.00 3.28 -0.74
CA LEU A 90 -5.12 2.45 0.45
C LEU A 90 -6.47 1.71 0.47
N PHE A 91 -6.59 0.69 1.31
CA PHE A 91 -7.90 0.12 1.65
C PHE A 91 -8.52 0.92 2.79
N TYR A 92 -9.75 1.40 2.58
CA TYR A 92 -10.51 2.18 3.55
C TYR A 92 -11.65 1.34 4.14
N GLY A 93 -11.75 1.32 5.47
CA GLY A 93 -12.69 0.47 6.21
C GLY A 93 -11.99 -0.34 7.29
N GLU A 94 -12.73 -0.85 8.26
CA GLU A 94 -12.17 -1.42 9.50
C GLU A 94 -11.55 -2.83 9.34
N LYS A 95 -11.76 -3.48 8.20
CA LYS A 95 -11.28 -4.84 7.95
C LYS A 95 -10.88 -5.06 6.50
N LEU A 96 -9.85 -5.89 6.32
CA LEU A 96 -9.51 -6.51 5.04
C LEU A 96 -10.28 -7.84 4.93
N LEU A 97 -9.77 -8.79 4.14
CA LEU A 97 -10.39 -10.11 3.99
C LEU A 97 -10.36 -10.91 5.30
N THR A 98 -9.24 -10.92 6.01
CA THR A 98 -9.02 -11.78 7.20
C THR A 98 -8.25 -11.09 8.32
N ALA A 99 -7.92 -9.80 8.16
CA ALA A 99 -7.12 -9.04 9.11
C ALA A 99 -7.76 -7.67 9.38
N ALA A 100 -7.42 -7.11 10.54
CA ALA A 100 -7.78 -5.74 10.90
C ALA A 100 -7.10 -4.73 9.95
N ASN A 101 -7.73 -3.58 9.83
CA ASN A 101 -7.26 -2.42 9.07
C ASN A 101 -7.50 -1.16 9.91
N PRO A 102 -6.73 -0.07 9.71
CA PRO A 102 -6.98 1.17 10.42
C PRO A 102 -8.43 1.61 10.28
N THR A 103 -8.97 2.18 11.36
CA THR A 103 -10.34 2.66 11.34
C THR A 103 -10.48 3.81 10.33
N PRO A 104 -11.67 3.98 9.74
CA PRO A 104 -11.98 5.14 8.91
C PRO A 104 -11.58 6.49 9.53
N GLU A 105 -11.82 6.66 10.82
CA GLU A 105 -11.47 7.87 11.56
C GLU A 105 -9.95 8.08 11.66
N HIS A 106 -9.20 7.01 11.94
CA HIS A 106 -7.74 7.06 11.97
C HIS A 106 -7.17 7.49 10.62
N ASP A 107 -7.65 6.88 9.53
CA ASP A 107 -7.23 7.21 8.16
C ASP A 107 -7.51 8.66 7.81
N LEU A 108 -8.71 9.14 8.10
CA LEU A 108 -9.09 10.53 7.83
C LEU A 108 -8.24 11.52 8.64
N ASN A 109 -7.94 11.22 9.90
CA ASN A 109 -7.10 12.06 10.74
C ASN A 109 -5.66 12.13 10.21
N LEU A 110 -5.07 10.97 9.89
CA LEU A 110 -3.72 10.91 9.33
C LEU A 110 -3.64 11.66 8.00
N LEU A 111 -4.54 11.39 7.05
CA LEU A 111 -4.56 12.09 5.76
C LEU A 111 -4.69 13.61 5.93
N LYS A 112 -5.56 14.06 6.85
CA LYS A 112 -5.71 15.48 7.18
C LYS A 112 -4.42 16.09 7.73
N ARG A 113 -3.71 15.39 8.63
CA ARG A 113 -2.42 15.85 9.17
C ARG A 113 -1.34 15.96 8.09
N LEU A 114 -1.39 15.11 7.08
CA LEU A 114 -0.48 15.12 5.94
C LEU A 114 -0.89 16.09 4.82
N GLY A 115 -2.04 16.77 4.96
CA GLY A 115 -2.57 17.66 3.92
C GLY A 115 -3.05 16.92 2.67
N MET A 116 -3.44 15.65 2.81
CA MET A 116 -3.93 14.79 1.74
C MET A 116 -5.45 14.62 1.83
N SER A 117 -6.07 14.37 0.68
CA SER A 117 -7.50 14.04 0.58
C SER A 117 -7.70 12.83 -0.33
N GLY A 118 -8.74 12.06 -0.08
CA GLY A 118 -9.19 11.04 -1.04
C GLY A 118 -9.72 11.68 -2.32
N GLU A 119 -9.67 10.95 -3.42
CA GLU A 119 -10.34 11.37 -4.65
C GLU A 119 -11.86 11.34 -4.45
N THR A 120 -12.51 12.48 -4.66
CA THR A 120 -13.97 12.55 -4.74
C THR A 120 -14.37 12.07 -6.13
N ILE A 121 -15.02 10.92 -6.24
CA ILE A 121 -15.67 10.53 -7.50
C ILE A 121 -16.94 11.38 -7.59
N GLU A 122 -16.98 12.36 -8.49
CA GLU A 122 -18.23 13.04 -8.82
C GLU A 122 -19.16 12.01 -9.46
N GLU A 123 -20.28 11.70 -8.79
CA GLU A 123 -21.35 10.92 -9.39
C GLU A 123 -21.91 11.75 -10.55
N ASN A 124 -21.60 11.33 -11.79
CA ASN A 124 -22.31 11.83 -12.96
C ASN A 124 -23.80 11.53 -12.77
N LYS A 125 -24.59 12.56 -12.45
CA LYS A 125 -26.03 12.50 -12.53
C LYS A 125 -26.36 12.20 -13.99
N GLU A 126 -26.76 10.97 -14.27
CA GLU A 126 -27.35 10.60 -15.56
C GLU A 126 -28.52 11.57 -15.82
N GLU A 127 -28.40 12.36 -16.89
CA GLU A 127 -29.49 13.14 -17.44
C GLU A 127 -30.58 12.16 -17.91
N GLU A 128 -31.67 12.06 -17.16
CA GLU A 128 -32.93 11.53 -17.67
C GLU A 128 -33.37 12.40 -18.86
N CYS A 129 -33.44 11.79 -20.06
CA CYS A 129 -34.09 12.32 -21.26
C CYS A 129 -35.32 11.48 -21.58
#